data_AF-A0A9E3CG32-F1
#
_entry.id   AF-A0A9E3CG32-F1
#
_cell.length_a   1.000
_cell.length_b   1.000
_cell.length_c   1.000
_cell.angle_alpha   90.00
_cell.angle_beta   90.00
_cell.angle_gamma   90.00
#
_symmetry.space_group_name_H-M   'P 1'
#
loop_
_entity.id
_entity.type
_entity.pdbx_description
1 polymer ?
#
loop_
_entity_poly.entity_id
_entity_poly.type
_entity_poly.pdbx_seq_one_letter_code
_entity_poly.pdbx_strand_id
1 'polypeptide(L)'
;MRLHNVPRQSKSLLDAGPPMSILTAEAISCERAPRAGRAPRLGLLLALAALSQTACAARAVPPQAPEALTPLPVAKAAPAEVNIGDSLVREDELTYKGYTVRKYYKDVREREVPGGRVEVAYAALERGGKTVRSFDAGVYSGFGNSVKFGLFPFLGGEEKQLVISQDAPRAGAQWVVSLSPRPRVIYDGPAFEAGREYEDMGVADLDGDGVYEIAVPVCRFYGFRGWATADTPLPLALFKYDAKAGKYLPANRLFRGHLLKDVEQEKSKVSGPETRESHTAGVLSVVLDYVYAGEERAGWEFYDAAYKLPDKAALKRDTEAALRADPVYRYIYQPAPRR
;
A
#
# COMPACT_ATOMS: atom_id res chain seq x y z
N MET A 1 -1.60 -41.56 -20.26
CA MET A 1 -0.73 -40.55 -20.89
C MET A 1 0.23 -40.02 -19.84
N ARG A 2 1.50 -40.44 -19.86
CA ARG A 2 2.56 -39.97 -18.96
C ARG A 2 3.38 -38.94 -19.73
N LEU A 3 3.46 -37.71 -19.24
CA LEU A 3 4.42 -36.71 -19.73
C LEU A 3 5.62 -36.73 -18.79
N HIS A 4 6.78 -37.10 -19.35
CA HIS A 4 8.06 -37.03 -18.67
C HIS A 4 8.60 -35.59 -18.76
N ASN A 5 8.78 -34.94 -17.61
CA ASN A 5 9.58 -33.73 -17.50
C ASN A 5 11.06 -34.12 -17.46
N VAL A 6 11.83 -33.67 -18.45
CA VAL A 6 13.29 -33.77 -18.49
C VAL A 6 13.86 -32.37 -18.22
N PRO A 7 14.84 -32.21 -17.32
CA PRO A 7 15.49 -30.93 -17.11
C PRO A 7 16.43 -30.62 -18.29
N ARG A 8 16.25 -29.47 -18.94
CA ARG A 8 17.17 -28.95 -19.96
C ARG A 8 18.37 -28.30 -19.30
N GLN A 9 19.56 -28.81 -19.59
CA GLN A 9 20.82 -28.11 -19.37
C GLN A 9 20.95 -26.95 -20.37
N SER A 10 21.22 -25.75 -19.87
CA SER A 10 21.48 -24.54 -20.66
C SER A 10 22.87 -24.62 -21.29
N LYS A 11 22.92 -24.75 -22.63
CA LYS A 11 24.14 -24.51 -23.40
C LYS A 11 24.30 -23.01 -23.61
N SER A 12 25.40 -22.48 -23.08
CA SER A 12 25.97 -21.18 -23.42
C SER A 12 26.39 -21.18 -24.90
N LEU A 13 25.85 -20.24 -25.67
CA LEU A 13 26.31 -19.91 -27.02
C LEU A 13 26.51 -18.41 -27.10
N LEU A 14 27.79 -18.03 -26.93
CA LEU A 14 28.38 -16.84 -27.51
C LEU A 14 28.35 -17.03 -29.04
N ASP A 15 27.70 -16.14 -29.77
CA ASP A 15 28.25 -15.66 -31.04
C ASP A 15 27.57 -14.38 -31.53
N ALA A 16 28.41 -13.54 -32.12
CA ALA A 16 28.22 -12.13 -32.39
C ALA A 16 27.37 -11.84 -33.64
N GLY A 17 26.67 -10.70 -33.62
CA GLY A 17 25.95 -10.10 -34.74
C GLY A 17 25.92 -8.56 -34.61
N PRO A 18 25.82 -7.82 -35.73
CA PRO A 18 26.40 -6.48 -35.93
C PRO A 18 25.62 -5.32 -35.30
N PRO A 19 26.23 -4.11 -35.19
CA PRO A 19 25.61 -2.98 -34.48
C PRO A 19 24.42 -2.44 -35.26
N MET A 20 23.24 -2.50 -34.65
CA MET A 20 22.04 -1.82 -35.13
C MET A 20 22.05 -0.37 -34.69
N SER A 21 21.80 0.49 -35.68
CA SER A 21 21.78 1.94 -35.61
C SER A 21 20.90 2.47 -34.48
N ILE A 22 21.49 3.38 -33.72
CA ILE A 22 20.84 4.20 -32.70
C ILE A 22 19.83 5.11 -33.43
N LEU A 23 18.53 4.85 -33.25
CA LEU A 23 17.51 5.87 -33.43
C LEU A 23 17.52 6.75 -32.20
N THR A 24 18.07 7.94 -32.39
CA THR A 24 18.04 9.09 -31.49
C THR A 24 16.62 9.40 -31.05
N ALA A 25 16.37 9.32 -29.74
CA ALA A 25 15.25 10.00 -29.12
C ALA A 25 15.51 11.52 -29.20
N GLU A 26 14.62 12.24 -29.89
CA GLU A 26 14.62 13.70 -29.90
C GLU A 26 14.38 14.21 -28.47
N ALA A 27 15.41 14.83 -27.92
CA ALA A 27 15.33 15.63 -26.72
C ALA A 27 14.48 16.87 -27.00
N ILE A 28 13.29 16.95 -26.39
CA ILE A 28 12.52 18.19 -26.33
C ILE A 28 13.24 19.11 -25.32
N SER A 29 14.04 20.01 -25.88
CA SER A 29 14.62 21.15 -25.18
C SER A 29 13.49 22.10 -24.76
N CYS A 30 13.33 22.30 -23.45
CA CYS A 30 12.43 23.30 -22.89
C CYS A 30 13.26 24.35 -22.15
N GLU A 31 13.90 25.24 -22.90
CA GLU A 31 14.38 26.52 -22.37
C GLU A 31 13.23 27.54 -22.40
N ARG A 32 12.82 28.02 -21.23
CA ARG A 32 12.47 29.43 -21.01
C ARG A 32 12.36 29.75 -19.52
N ALA A 33 13.34 30.51 -19.05
CA ALA A 33 13.34 31.15 -17.74
C ALA A 33 12.18 32.17 -17.61
N PRO A 34 11.53 32.29 -16.44
CA PRO A 34 10.67 33.42 -16.15
C PRO A 34 11.48 34.64 -15.71
N ARG A 35 11.17 35.78 -16.34
CA ARG A 35 11.64 37.12 -15.97
C ARG A 35 11.09 37.51 -14.60
N ALA A 36 11.98 38.04 -13.76
CA ALA A 36 11.67 38.71 -12.50
C ALA A 36 10.69 39.89 -12.71
N GLY A 37 9.60 39.90 -11.95
CA GLY A 37 8.56 40.92 -12.00
C GLY A 37 8.09 41.32 -10.60
N ARG A 38 8.67 42.41 -10.09
CA ARG A 38 8.15 43.40 -9.12
C ARG A 38 7.38 42.92 -7.87
N ALA A 39 8.03 43.13 -6.72
CA ALA A 39 7.43 43.17 -5.38
C ALA A 39 6.36 44.29 -5.24
N PRO A 40 5.26 44.05 -4.51
CA PRO A 40 4.35 45.09 -4.07
C PRO A 40 4.86 45.81 -2.81
N ARG A 41 4.54 47.10 -2.74
CA ARG A 41 4.87 48.05 -1.68
C ARG A 41 4.22 47.66 -0.35
N LEU A 42 5.01 47.66 0.73
CA LEU A 42 4.57 47.65 2.12
C LEU A 42 3.69 48.89 2.39
N GLY A 43 2.42 48.65 2.76
CA GLY A 43 1.57 49.64 3.41
C GLY A 43 1.70 49.50 4.92
N LEU A 44 2.40 50.45 5.52
CA LEU A 44 2.53 50.67 6.96
C LEU A 44 1.18 51.17 7.51
N LEU A 45 0.52 50.41 8.39
CA LEU A 45 -0.61 50.87 9.19
C LEU A 45 -0.28 50.68 10.66
N LEU A 46 0.14 51.77 11.29
CA LEU A 46 0.16 51.96 12.74
C LEU A 46 -1.29 51.97 13.25
N ALA A 47 -1.59 51.11 14.21
CA ALA A 47 -2.74 51.27 15.10
C ALA A 47 -2.27 51.15 16.56
N LEU A 48 -2.22 52.32 17.21
CA LEU A 48 -2.13 52.52 18.65
C LEU A 48 -3.50 52.30 19.31
N ALA A 49 -3.46 52.16 20.65
CA ALA A 49 -4.56 52.18 21.63
C ALA A 49 -5.07 50.79 22.06
N ALA A 50 -5.29 50.46 23.34
CA ALA A 50 -5.07 51.17 24.60
C ALA A 50 -5.02 50.14 25.74
N LEU A 51 -4.12 50.34 26.70
CA LEU A 51 -4.07 49.60 27.96
C LEU A 51 -5.23 50.04 28.86
N SER A 52 -6.10 49.11 29.24
CA SER A 52 -7.01 49.25 30.38
C SER A 52 -6.57 48.28 31.47
N GLN A 53 -5.77 48.79 32.40
CA GLN A 53 -5.48 48.11 33.65
C GLN A 53 -6.67 48.33 34.60
N THR A 54 -7.44 47.27 34.85
CA THR A 54 -8.43 47.26 35.91
C THR A 54 -7.85 46.43 37.06
N ALA A 55 -7.34 47.11 38.08
CA ALA A 55 -6.84 46.48 39.29
C ALA A 55 -8.02 45.95 40.11
N CYS A 56 -8.30 44.65 40.01
CA CYS A 56 -9.23 43.96 40.87
C CYS A 56 -8.45 43.42 42.07
N ALA A 57 -8.76 43.92 43.27
CA ALA A 57 -8.15 43.49 44.52
C ALA A 57 -8.49 42.02 44.80
N ALA A 58 -7.53 41.13 44.54
CA ALA A 58 -7.64 39.71 44.82
C ALA A 58 -7.44 39.46 46.33
N ARG A 59 -8.43 38.82 46.95
CA ARG A 59 -8.31 38.22 48.28
C ARG A 59 -7.18 37.20 48.28
N ALA A 60 -6.24 37.31 49.21
CA ALA A 60 -5.20 36.33 49.44
C ALA A 60 -5.85 34.98 49.85
N VAL A 61 -5.83 34.02 48.93
CA VAL A 61 -6.17 32.62 49.20
C VAL A 61 -4.94 31.98 49.84
N PRO A 62 -5.08 31.27 50.98
CA PRO A 62 -3.95 30.59 51.61
C PRO A 62 -3.32 29.57 50.63
N PRO A 63 -1.98 29.38 50.67
CA PRO A 63 -1.28 28.48 49.76
C PRO A 63 -1.82 27.06 49.93
N GLN A 64 -2.52 26.57 48.90
CA GLN A 64 -2.87 25.16 48.81
C GLN A 64 -1.56 24.35 48.74
N ALA A 65 -1.47 23.31 49.57
CA ALA A 65 -0.38 22.36 49.50
C ALA A 65 -0.27 21.83 48.06
N PRO A 66 0.95 21.67 47.50
CA PRO A 66 1.13 21.20 46.14
C PRO A 66 0.47 19.84 46.01
N GLU A 67 -0.63 19.77 45.26
CA GLU A 67 -1.23 18.51 44.84
C GLU A 67 -0.12 17.69 44.21
N ALA A 68 0.12 16.49 44.77
CA ALA A 68 1.10 15.56 44.23
C ALA A 68 0.73 15.31 42.77
N LEU A 69 1.56 15.83 41.85
CA LEU A 69 1.40 15.65 40.42
C LEU A 69 1.37 14.15 40.15
N THR A 70 0.18 13.59 39.92
CA THR A 70 0.04 12.24 39.42
C THR A 70 0.88 12.14 38.15
N PRO A 71 1.85 11.22 38.08
CA PRO A 71 2.69 11.08 36.90
C PRO A 71 1.79 10.87 35.68
N LEU A 72 1.97 11.73 34.67
CA LEU A 72 1.22 11.63 33.43
C LEU A 72 1.41 10.21 32.87
N PRO A 73 0.33 9.58 32.37
CA PRO A 73 0.45 8.27 31.76
C PRO A 73 1.50 8.34 30.66
N VAL A 74 2.56 7.54 30.81
CA VAL A 74 3.62 7.43 29.81
C VAL A 74 2.98 6.97 28.52
N ALA A 75 3.06 7.79 27.47
CA ALA A 75 2.52 7.43 26.17
C ALA A 75 3.16 6.10 25.71
N LYS A 76 2.33 5.08 25.47
CA LYS A 76 2.79 3.80 24.91
C LYS A 76 3.48 4.10 23.58
N ALA A 77 4.73 3.67 23.43
CA ALA A 77 5.47 3.87 22.19
C ALA A 77 4.67 3.31 21.00
N ALA A 78 4.74 4.00 19.86
CA ALA A 78 4.10 3.51 18.63
C ALA A 78 4.65 2.11 18.30
N PRO A 79 3.79 1.19 17.83
CA PRO A 79 4.23 -0.16 17.48
C PRO A 79 5.27 -0.10 16.36
N ALA A 80 6.30 -0.94 16.48
CA ALA A 80 7.35 -1.03 15.47
C ALA A 80 6.78 -1.70 14.20
N GLU A 81 6.82 -0.96 13.10
CA GLU A 81 6.47 -1.49 11.78
C GLU A 81 7.66 -2.25 11.20
N VAL A 82 7.39 -3.43 10.65
CA VAL A 82 8.38 -4.28 9.97
C VAL A 82 8.03 -4.35 8.50
N ASN A 83 9.02 -4.14 7.63
CA ASN A 83 8.86 -4.37 6.21
C ASN A 83 9.02 -5.87 5.92
N ILE A 84 8.02 -6.50 5.28
CA ILE A 84 8.10 -7.96 5.06
C ILE A 84 9.24 -8.32 4.11
N GLY A 85 9.68 -7.40 3.25
CA GLY A 85 10.78 -7.57 2.33
C GLY A 85 12.09 -7.98 3.01
N ASP A 86 12.32 -7.53 4.24
CA ASP A 86 13.50 -7.89 5.03
C ASP A 86 13.47 -9.35 5.50
N SER A 87 12.30 -9.99 5.47
CA SER A 87 12.12 -11.40 5.83
C SER A 87 12.11 -12.34 4.62
N LEU A 88 12.16 -11.80 3.39
CA LEU A 88 12.12 -12.59 2.17
C LEU A 88 13.52 -13.00 1.71
N VAL A 89 13.63 -14.26 1.30
CA VAL A 89 14.87 -14.84 0.79
C VAL A 89 14.88 -14.80 -0.76
N ARG A 90 16.05 -14.79 -1.38
CA ARG A 90 16.22 -14.70 -2.85
C ARG A 90 16.33 -16.06 -3.52
N GLU A 91 16.55 -17.09 -2.73
CA GLU A 91 16.76 -18.48 -3.08
C GLU A 91 15.54 -19.05 -3.82
N ASP A 92 15.79 -20.08 -4.63
CA ASP A 92 14.74 -20.76 -5.37
C ASP A 92 13.99 -21.78 -4.52
N GLU A 93 14.42 -22.02 -3.29
CA GLU A 93 13.81 -22.97 -2.37
C GLU A 93 13.93 -22.54 -0.90
N LEU A 94 12.88 -22.80 -0.12
CA LEU A 94 12.89 -22.69 1.34
C LEU A 94 12.15 -23.89 1.95
N THR A 95 12.76 -24.54 2.94
CA THR A 95 12.16 -25.68 3.64
C THR A 95 11.83 -25.33 5.09
N TYR A 96 10.62 -25.67 5.54
CA TYR A 96 10.16 -25.47 6.91
C TYR A 96 9.10 -26.51 7.31
N LYS A 97 9.25 -27.12 8.50
CA LYS A 97 8.32 -28.14 9.04
C LYS A 97 7.96 -29.26 8.05
N GLY A 98 8.93 -29.72 7.25
CA GLY A 98 8.73 -30.79 6.26
C GLY A 98 7.97 -30.36 5.00
N TYR A 99 7.73 -29.05 4.84
CA TYR A 99 7.26 -28.44 3.60
C TYR A 99 8.43 -27.76 2.89
N THR A 100 8.36 -27.74 1.57
CA THR A 100 9.32 -27.04 0.72
C THR A 100 8.54 -26.11 -0.19
N VAL A 101 8.79 -24.80 -0.13
CA VAL A 101 8.33 -23.86 -1.15
C VAL A 101 9.45 -23.71 -2.17
N ARG A 102 9.10 -23.86 -3.46
CA ARG A 102 10.06 -23.76 -4.56
C ARG A 102 9.55 -22.81 -5.64
N LYS A 103 10.47 -22.04 -6.21
CA LYS A 103 10.25 -21.20 -7.39
C LYS A 103 10.28 -22.05 -8.65
N TYR A 104 9.30 -21.85 -9.51
CA TYR A 104 9.15 -22.48 -10.81
C TYR A 104 8.98 -21.41 -11.88
N TYR A 105 9.26 -21.77 -13.13
CA TYR A 105 9.21 -20.85 -14.27
C TYR A 105 8.31 -21.41 -15.37
N LYS A 106 7.66 -20.53 -16.12
CA LYS A 106 6.84 -20.84 -17.29
C LYS A 106 6.99 -19.76 -18.36
N ASP A 107 6.90 -20.15 -19.63
CA ASP A 107 6.79 -19.18 -20.73
C ASP A 107 5.35 -18.70 -20.87
N VAL A 108 5.14 -17.38 -20.89
CA VAL A 108 3.83 -16.77 -21.17
C VAL A 108 3.93 -15.98 -22.48
N ARG A 109 2.85 -16.00 -23.28
CA ARG A 109 2.78 -15.24 -24.52
C ARG A 109 2.39 -13.80 -24.22
N GLU A 110 3.28 -12.85 -24.48
CA GLU A 110 3.01 -11.41 -24.33
C GLU A 110 2.91 -10.76 -25.72
N ARG A 111 1.87 -9.95 -25.96
CA ARG A 111 1.63 -9.32 -27.27
C ARG A 111 2.58 -8.17 -27.53
N GLU A 112 2.99 -7.47 -26.49
CA GLU A 112 3.80 -6.24 -26.59
C GLU A 112 5.31 -6.51 -26.73
N VAL A 113 5.75 -7.75 -26.50
CA VAL A 113 7.17 -8.13 -26.61
C VAL A 113 7.46 -8.74 -27.99
N PRO A 114 8.43 -8.21 -28.76
CA PRO A 114 8.87 -8.84 -30.02
C PRO A 114 9.37 -10.27 -29.79
N GLY A 115 8.86 -11.25 -30.55
CA GLY A 115 9.10 -12.68 -30.30
C GLY A 115 8.13 -13.31 -29.29
N GLY A 116 7.36 -12.47 -28.58
CA GLY A 116 6.09 -12.81 -27.96
C GLY A 116 6.13 -13.80 -26.81
N ARG A 117 7.29 -14.01 -26.16
CA ARG A 117 7.40 -14.89 -25.00
C ARG A 117 8.19 -14.22 -23.89
N VAL A 118 7.68 -14.34 -22.68
CA VAL A 118 8.29 -13.83 -21.45
C VAL A 118 8.32 -14.97 -20.44
N GLU A 119 9.48 -15.18 -19.81
CA GLU A 119 9.61 -16.14 -18.70
C GLU A 119 9.00 -15.53 -17.44
N VAL A 120 8.12 -16.27 -16.77
CA VAL A 120 7.38 -15.85 -15.58
C VAL A 120 7.58 -16.86 -14.48
N ALA A 121 7.99 -16.40 -13.32
CA ALA A 121 8.14 -17.19 -12.11
C ALA A 121 6.81 -17.33 -11.34
N TYR A 122 6.63 -18.46 -10.67
CA TYR A 122 5.56 -18.73 -9.69
C TYR A 122 6.12 -19.59 -8.54
N ALA A 123 5.42 -19.66 -7.41
CA ALA A 123 5.83 -20.53 -6.29
C ALA A 123 4.93 -21.76 -6.19
N ALA A 124 5.47 -22.89 -5.76
CA ALA A 124 4.68 -24.04 -5.33
C ALA A 124 5.15 -24.55 -3.97
N LEU A 125 4.20 -24.85 -3.10
CA LEU A 125 4.39 -25.49 -1.82
C LEU A 125 4.27 -27.00 -1.98
N GLU A 126 5.25 -27.75 -1.50
CA GLU A 126 5.38 -29.18 -1.67
C GLU A 126 5.57 -29.90 -0.33
N ARG A 127 5.18 -31.17 -0.28
CA ARG A 127 5.46 -32.09 0.85
C ARG A 127 5.71 -33.48 0.32
N GLY A 128 6.86 -34.07 0.64
CA GLY A 128 7.25 -35.40 0.16
C GLY A 128 7.26 -35.50 -1.38
N GLY A 129 7.74 -34.45 -2.05
CA GLY A 129 7.82 -34.39 -3.53
C GLY A 129 6.48 -34.21 -4.25
N LYS A 130 5.38 -33.97 -3.52
CA LYS A 130 4.07 -33.68 -4.11
C LYS A 130 3.70 -32.21 -3.90
N THR A 131 3.27 -31.54 -4.97
CA THR A 131 2.69 -30.20 -4.88
C THR A 131 1.41 -30.22 -4.06
N VAL A 132 1.39 -29.45 -2.99
CA VAL A 132 0.24 -29.21 -2.12
C VAL A 132 -0.58 -28.03 -2.63
N ARG A 133 0.11 -26.96 -3.07
CA ARG A 133 -0.53 -25.74 -3.59
C ARG A 133 0.44 -24.96 -4.47
N SER A 134 -0.08 -24.31 -5.51
CA SER A 134 0.66 -23.34 -6.33
C SER A 134 0.15 -21.92 -6.09
N PHE A 135 1.05 -20.96 -6.21
CA PHE A 135 0.82 -19.53 -6.02
C PHE A 135 1.24 -18.79 -7.28
N ASP A 136 0.24 -18.43 -8.07
CA ASP A 136 0.39 -17.87 -9.39
C ASP A 136 -0.83 -16.99 -9.67
N ALA A 137 -0.68 -15.69 -9.48
CA ALA A 137 -1.72 -14.69 -9.71
C ALA A 137 -1.73 -14.17 -11.15
N GLY A 138 -0.86 -14.70 -12.03
CA GLY A 138 -0.70 -14.15 -13.38
C GLY A 138 -0.12 -12.73 -13.39
N VAL A 139 0.60 -12.34 -12.33
CA VAL A 139 1.27 -11.04 -12.26
C VAL A 139 2.60 -11.11 -13.01
N TYR A 140 2.70 -10.38 -14.13
CA TYR A 140 3.91 -10.21 -14.91
C TYR A 140 3.84 -8.97 -15.81
N SER A 141 4.99 -8.58 -16.36
CA SER A 141 5.15 -7.51 -17.35
C SER A 141 5.92 -8.01 -18.57
N GLY A 142 6.20 -7.15 -19.55
CA GLY A 142 7.13 -7.48 -20.64
C GLY A 142 8.55 -7.86 -20.19
N PHE A 143 8.92 -7.53 -18.95
CA PHE A 143 10.19 -7.90 -18.32
C PHE A 143 10.09 -9.15 -17.43
N GLY A 144 8.96 -9.85 -17.45
CA GLY A 144 8.67 -10.97 -16.55
C GLY A 144 8.17 -10.49 -15.20
N ASN A 145 8.47 -11.28 -14.17
CA ASN A 145 8.15 -10.99 -12.78
C ASN A 145 9.26 -11.53 -11.86
N SER A 146 9.08 -11.33 -10.56
CA SER A 146 9.91 -11.94 -9.51
C SER A 146 9.01 -12.65 -8.51
N VAL A 147 9.54 -13.72 -7.92
CA VAL A 147 8.89 -14.45 -6.83
C VAL A 147 9.86 -14.53 -5.68
N LYS A 148 9.39 -14.18 -4.49
CA LYS A 148 10.14 -14.25 -3.24
C LYS A 148 9.29 -14.89 -2.17
N PHE A 149 9.93 -15.53 -1.20
CA PHE A 149 9.22 -16.11 -0.06
C PHE A 149 10.08 -16.05 1.20
N GLY A 150 9.44 -16.13 2.35
CA GLY A 150 10.09 -15.96 3.65
C GLY A 150 9.26 -16.54 4.79
N LEU A 151 9.81 -16.49 6.00
CA LEU A 151 9.14 -16.96 7.21
C LEU A 151 9.03 -15.82 8.22
N PHE A 152 7.81 -15.53 8.66
CA PHE A 152 7.54 -14.46 9.63
C PHE A 152 6.46 -14.91 10.65
N PRO A 153 6.57 -14.58 11.94
CA PRO A 153 5.61 -14.98 12.97
C PRO A 153 4.39 -14.04 13.03
N PHE A 154 3.61 -13.99 11.96
CA PHE A 154 2.40 -13.17 11.85
C PHE A 154 1.41 -13.38 13.01
N LEU A 155 1.25 -14.63 13.47
CA LEU A 155 0.32 -14.99 14.56
C LEU A 155 0.94 -14.90 15.95
N GLY A 156 2.12 -14.27 16.07
CA GLY A 156 2.88 -14.21 17.31
C GLY A 156 3.54 -15.53 17.70
N GLY A 157 4.24 -15.51 18.84
CA GLY A 157 4.93 -16.66 19.40
C GLY A 157 6.10 -17.17 18.54
N GLU A 158 6.45 -18.44 18.68
CA GLU A 158 7.58 -19.07 17.97
C GLU A 158 7.22 -19.61 16.58
N GLU A 159 5.93 -19.79 16.30
CA GLU A 159 5.47 -20.38 15.05
C GLU A 159 5.48 -19.34 13.92
N LYS A 160 6.28 -19.62 12.88
CA LYS A 160 6.37 -18.79 11.68
C LYS A 160 5.38 -19.26 10.62
N GLN A 161 4.80 -18.30 9.91
CA GLN A 161 4.01 -18.54 8.71
C GLN A 161 4.87 -18.23 7.48
N LEU A 162 4.55 -18.92 6.39
CA LEU A 162 5.19 -18.72 5.10
C LEU A 162 4.54 -17.52 4.41
N VAL A 163 5.33 -16.51 4.07
CA VAL A 163 4.92 -15.41 3.19
C VAL A 163 5.47 -15.66 1.79
N ILE A 164 4.65 -15.40 0.77
CA ILE A 164 5.00 -15.51 -0.64
C ILE A 164 4.61 -14.19 -1.30
N SER A 165 5.50 -13.62 -2.09
CA SER A 165 5.26 -12.45 -2.93
C SER A 165 5.57 -12.80 -4.39
N GLN A 166 4.67 -12.43 -5.28
CA GLN A 166 4.86 -12.46 -6.73
C GLN A 166 4.69 -11.04 -7.25
N ASP A 167 5.77 -10.45 -7.77
CA ASP A 167 5.85 -9.02 -8.06
C ASP A 167 6.31 -8.75 -9.48
N ALA A 168 5.69 -7.78 -10.12
CA ALA A 168 6.12 -7.13 -11.35
C ALA A 168 6.14 -5.61 -11.10
N PRO A 169 6.79 -4.81 -11.95
CA PRO A 169 6.79 -3.35 -11.76
C PRO A 169 5.36 -2.81 -11.60
N ARG A 170 5.07 -2.24 -10.42
CA ARG A 170 3.75 -1.69 -10.05
C ARG A 170 2.61 -2.71 -10.02
N ALA A 171 2.86 -3.99 -9.83
CA ALA A 171 1.81 -4.99 -9.67
C ALA A 171 2.32 -6.17 -8.82
N GLY A 172 1.46 -6.71 -7.95
CA GLY A 172 1.91 -7.79 -7.07
C GLY A 172 0.79 -8.55 -6.43
N ALA A 173 1.16 -9.70 -5.90
CA ALA A 173 0.29 -10.59 -5.19
C ALA A 173 1.04 -11.20 -4.02
N GLN A 174 0.48 -11.04 -2.82
CA GLN A 174 1.05 -11.60 -1.60
C GLN A 174 0.10 -12.60 -0.94
N TRP A 175 0.68 -13.66 -0.38
CA TRP A 175 -0.02 -14.67 0.40
C TRP A 175 0.69 -14.92 1.72
N VAL A 176 -0.06 -15.20 2.78
CA VAL A 176 0.47 -15.77 4.03
C VAL A 176 -0.17 -17.13 4.25
N VAL A 177 0.66 -18.13 4.54
CA VAL A 177 0.30 -19.52 4.68
C VAL A 177 0.68 -20.02 6.07
N SER A 178 -0.31 -20.42 6.86
CA SER A 178 -0.06 -21.24 8.05
C SER A 178 0.26 -22.67 7.60
N LEU A 179 1.33 -23.25 8.12
CA LEU A 179 1.77 -24.61 7.79
C LEU A 179 1.36 -25.66 8.85
N SER A 180 0.70 -25.23 9.94
CA SER A 180 0.27 -26.07 11.06
C SER A 180 -1.20 -25.84 11.43
N PRO A 181 -1.95 -26.88 11.85
CA PRO A 181 -1.59 -28.30 11.76
C PRO A 181 -1.62 -28.83 10.32
N ARG A 182 -2.22 -28.06 9.39
CA ARG A 182 -2.27 -28.35 7.96
C ARG A 182 -2.10 -27.04 7.17
N PRO A 183 -1.53 -27.08 5.95
CA PRO A 183 -1.31 -25.90 5.14
C PRO A 183 -2.61 -25.19 4.81
N ARG A 184 -2.66 -23.89 5.09
CA ARG A 184 -3.80 -23.05 4.79
C ARG A 184 -3.36 -21.63 4.53
N VAL A 185 -3.85 -21.07 3.43
CA VAL A 185 -3.74 -19.63 3.15
C VAL A 185 -4.60 -18.89 4.17
N ILE A 186 -3.95 -18.09 5.01
CA ILE A 186 -4.57 -17.26 6.02
C ILE A 186 -4.63 -15.79 5.60
N TYR A 187 -3.84 -15.35 4.62
CA TYR A 187 -3.99 -14.07 3.92
C TYR A 187 -3.87 -14.31 2.41
N ASP A 188 -4.79 -13.74 1.63
CA ASP A 188 -4.90 -13.89 0.18
C ASP A 188 -5.11 -12.52 -0.46
N GLY A 189 -4.01 -11.79 -0.71
CA GLY A 189 -4.04 -10.44 -1.28
C GLY A 189 -4.83 -10.34 -2.59
N PRO A 190 -4.64 -11.26 -3.56
CA PRO A 190 -5.41 -11.28 -4.81
C PRO A 190 -6.92 -11.34 -4.62
N ALA A 191 -7.42 -12.03 -3.59
CA ALA A 191 -8.86 -12.07 -3.31
C ALA A 191 -9.44 -10.71 -2.91
N PHE A 192 -8.59 -9.75 -2.57
CA PHE A 192 -8.93 -8.40 -2.17
C PHE A 192 -8.43 -7.31 -3.14
N GLU A 193 -7.80 -7.69 -4.26
CA GLU A 193 -7.13 -6.74 -5.18
C GLU A 193 -6.13 -5.81 -4.43
N ALA A 194 -5.50 -6.34 -3.37
CA ALA A 194 -4.62 -5.60 -2.48
C ALA A 194 -3.19 -6.16 -2.54
N GLY A 195 -2.21 -5.25 -2.48
CA GLY A 195 -0.80 -5.56 -2.68
C GLY A 195 -0.23 -4.95 -3.96
N ARG A 196 1.05 -4.57 -3.92
CA ARG A 196 1.78 -4.02 -5.06
C ARG A 196 3.12 -4.67 -5.26
N GLU A 197 4.04 -4.48 -4.32
CA GLU A 197 5.34 -5.09 -4.33
C GLU A 197 5.60 -5.58 -2.90
N TYR A 198 6.49 -6.56 -2.74
CA TYR A 198 6.83 -7.06 -1.40
C TYR A 198 7.33 -5.96 -0.45
N GLU A 199 7.93 -4.89 -0.96
CA GLU A 199 8.43 -3.76 -0.16
C GLU A 199 7.30 -2.89 0.41
N ASP A 200 6.07 -3.03 -0.11
CA ASP A 200 4.92 -2.25 0.35
C ASP A 200 4.07 -2.98 1.38
N MET A 201 4.41 -4.24 1.71
CA MET A 201 3.71 -5.00 2.72
C MET A 201 4.36 -4.76 4.09
N GLY A 202 3.74 -3.86 4.86
CA GLY A 202 4.07 -3.58 6.24
C GLY A 202 3.36 -4.53 7.20
N VAL A 203 4.00 -4.85 8.32
CA VAL A 203 3.38 -5.60 9.41
C VAL A 203 3.66 -4.93 10.75
N ALA A 204 2.62 -4.82 11.58
CA ALA A 204 2.73 -4.22 12.91
C ALA A 204 1.64 -4.78 13.83
N ASP A 205 1.95 -4.93 15.13
CA ASP A 205 0.96 -5.26 16.16
C ASP A 205 0.28 -3.95 16.62
N LEU A 206 -0.82 -3.59 15.95
CA LEU A 206 -1.44 -2.27 16.08
C LEU A 206 -2.32 -2.15 17.32
N ASP A 207 -2.85 -3.24 17.87
CA ASP A 207 -3.63 -3.24 19.11
C ASP A 207 -2.92 -3.88 20.32
N GLY A 208 -1.73 -4.45 20.13
CA GLY A 208 -0.91 -5.00 21.20
C GLY A 208 -1.35 -6.38 21.68
N ASP A 209 -2.05 -7.15 20.84
CA ASP A 209 -2.50 -8.50 21.16
C ASP A 209 -1.45 -9.59 20.83
N GLY A 210 -0.30 -9.19 20.26
CA GLY A 210 0.79 -10.07 19.86
C GLY A 210 0.57 -10.74 18.49
N VAL A 211 -0.52 -10.45 17.80
CA VAL A 211 -0.80 -10.84 16.41
C VAL A 211 -0.60 -9.62 15.52
N TYR A 212 0.18 -9.78 14.45
CA TYR A 212 0.52 -8.67 13.58
C TYR A 212 -0.59 -8.40 12.56
N GLU A 213 -1.04 -7.16 12.45
CA GLU A 213 -1.81 -6.69 11.31
C GLU A 213 -0.93 -6.59 10.05
N ILE A 214 -1.58 -6.75 8.90
CA ILE A 214 -0.95 -6.58 7.58
C ILE A 214 -1.43 -5.27 6.97
N ALA A 215 -0.49 -4.41 6.58
CA ALA A 215 -0.74 -3.19 5.82
C ALA A 215 -0.26 -3.36 4.38
N VAL A 216 -1.15 -3.15 3.41
CA VAL A 216 -0.80 -3.17 1.98
C VAL A 216 -1.54 -2.08 1.23
N PRO A 217 -0.97 -1.53 0.14
CA PRO A 217 -1.68 -0.59 -0.72
C PRO A 217 -2.80 -1.28 -1.51
N VAL A 218 -3.87 -0.53 -1.80
CA VAL A 218 -4.92 -0.93 -2.74
C VAL A 218 -4.62 -0.35 -4.11
N CYS A 219 -4.37 -1.24 -5.08
CA CYS A 219 -3.95 -0.86 -6.43
C CYS A 219 -5.12 -0.60 -7.41
N ARG A 220 -6.37 -0.63 -6.91
CA ARG A 220 -7.59 -0.48 -7.73
C ARG A 220 -7.60 0.77 -8.61
N PHE A 221 -6.94 1.83 -8.15
CA PHE A 221 -6.92 3.11 -8.85
C PHE A 221 -5.80 3.21 -9.90
N TYR A 222 -5.01 2.16 -10.13
CA TYR A 222 -3.93 2.24 -11.13
C TYR A 222 -4.41 2.53 -12.54
N GLY A 223 -3.77 3.52 -13.16
CA GLY A 223 -4.15 4.02 -14.47
C GLY A 223 -5.54 4.66 -14.48
N PHE A 224 -6.10 5.01 -13.33
CA PHE A 224 -7.45 5.57 -13.23
C PHE A 224 -7.55 6.83 -14.11
N ARG A 225 -8.51 6.81 -15.04
CA ARG A 225 -8.72 7.86 -16.06
C ARG A 225 -7.46 8.20 -16.88
N GLY A 226 -6.57 7.23 -17.08
CA GLY A 226 -5.34 7.39 -17.87
C GLY A 226 -4.22 8.13 -17.13
N TRP A 227 -4.31 8.28 -15.81
CA TRP A 227 -3.24 8.87 -15.03
C TRP A 227 -1.98 8.03 -15.07
N ALA A 228 -0.84 8.71 -14.95
CA ALA A 228 0.41 8.01 -14.71
C ALA A 228 0.31 7.25 -13.38
N THR A 229 0.89 6.05 -13.35
CA THR A 229 0.89 5.19 -12.16
C THR A 229 1.53 5.87 -10.95
N ALA A 230 2.49 6.77 -11.18
CA ALA A 230 3.17 7.52 -10.12
C ALA A 230 2.26 8.56 -9.43
N ASP A 231 1.23 9.05 -10.13
CA ASP A 231 0.29 10.05 -9.62
C ASP A 231 -0.99 9.43 -9.05
N THR A 232 -1.08 8.10 -9.11
CA THR A 232 -2.27 7.39 -8.62
C THR A 232 -2.23 7.29 -7.09
N PRO A 233 -3.31 7.68 -6.38
CA PRO A 233 -3.39 7.46 -4.94
C PRO A 233 -3.48 5.97 -4.59
N LEU A 234 -2.76 5.56 -3.55
CA LEU A 234 -2.68 4.17 -3.09
C LEU A 234 -3.12 4.08 -1.63
N PRO A 235 -4.43 4.13 -1.35
CA PRO A 235 -4.90 4.04 0.02
C PRO A 235 -4.51 2.70 0.64
N LEU A 236 -4.24 2.70 1.95
CA LEU A 236 -3.85 1.49 2.67
C LEU A 236 -5.07 0.65 3.06
N ALA A 237 -4.98 -0.66 2.83
CA ALA A 237 -5.83 -1.66 3.43
C ALA A 237 -5.11 -2.28 4.63
N LEU A 238 -5.79 -2.33 5.77
CA LEU A 238 -5.30 -3.01 6.97
C LEU A 238 -6.08 -4.29 7.17
N PHE A 239 -5.38 -5.40 7.39
CA PHE A 239 -5.99 -6.69 7.64
C PHE A 239 -5.63 -7.18 9.04
N LYS A 240 -6.64 -7.61 9.79
CA LYS A 240 -6.48 -8.27 11.09
C LYS A 240 -6.84 -9.75 10.99
N TYR A 241 -6.13 -10.58 11.72
CA TYR A 241 -6.45 -12.00 11.83
C TYR A 241 -7.74 -12.21 12.61
N ASP A 242 -8.77 -12.76 11.96
CA ASP A 242 -9.96 -13.26 12.64
C ASP A 242 -9.75 -14.73 12.96
N ALA A 243 -9.59 -15.06 14.26
CA ALA A 243 -9.35 -16.43 14.72
C ALA A 243 -10.52 -17.39 14.43
N LYS A 244 -11.77 -16.89 14.42
CA LYS A 244 -12.97 -17.69 14.16
C LYS A 244 -13.07 -18.05 12.67
N ALA A 245 -12.77 -17.11 11.78
CA ALA A 245 -12.64 -17.35 10.35
C ALA A 245 -11.29 -18.02 10.01
N GLY A 246 -10.34 -17.98 10.94
CA GLY A 246 -8.96 -18.43 10.83
C GLY A 246 -8.14 -17.64 9.81
N LYS A 247 -8.53 -16.44 9.40
CA LYS A 247 -7.86 -15.72 8.30
C LYS A 247 -7.85 -14.22 8.53
N TYR A 248 -6.92 -13.56 7.87
CA TYR A 248 -6.85 -12.13 7.73
C TYR A 248 -8.03 -11.61 6.92
N LEU A 249 -8.68 -10.57 7.44
CA LEU A 249 -9.83 -9.89 6.87
C LEU A 249 -9.63 -8.39 6.98
N PRO A 250 -10.17 -7.58 6.05
CA PRO A 250 -10.07 -6.13 6.14
C PRO A 250 -10.61 -5.62 7.49
N ALA A 251 -9.83 -4.80 8.15
CA ALA A 251 -10.05 -4.34 9.52
C ALA A 251 -9.84 -2.83 9.67
N ASN A 252 -9.81 -2.09 8.56
CA ASN A 252 -9.50 -0.67 8.51
C ASN A 252 -10.25 0.17 9.57
N ARG A 253 -11.55 -0.10 9.80
CA ARG A 253 -12.37 0.63 10.78
C ARG A 253 -11.86 0.52 12.22
N LEU A 254 -11.18 -0.58 12.55
CA LEU A 254 -10.58 -0.79 13.87
C LEU A 254 -9.32 0.07 14.07
N PHE A 255 -8.62 0.37 12.97
CA PHE A 255 -7.32 1.05 12.98
C PHE A 255 -7.35 2.42 12.30
N ARG A 256 -8.51 3.10 12.34
CA ARG A 256 -8.70 4.43 11.75
C ARG A 256 -7.61 5.41 12.18
N GLY A 257 -7.23 5.42 13.46
CA GLY A 257 -6.20 6.33 13.98
C GLY A 257 -4.84 6.13 13.32
N HIS A 258 -4.50 4.89 12.94
CA HIS A 258 -3.28 4.60 12.20
C HIS A 258 -3.39 5.07 10.74
N LEU A 259 -4.52 4.82 10.08
CA LEU A 259 -4.75 5.21 8.69
C LEU A 259 -4.80 6.73 8.48
N LEU A 260 -5.29 7.49 9.47
CA LEU A 260 -5.46 8.94 9.37
C LEU A 260 -4.35 9.73 10.08
N LYS A 261 -3.28 9.10 10.55
CA LYS A 261 -2.25 9.75 11.38
C LYS A 261 -1.62 10.99 10.71
N ASP A 262 -1.50 10.96 9.37
CA ASP A 262 -0.87 12.02 8.59
C ASP A 262 -1.88 12.82 7.72
N VAL A 263 -3.19 12.55 7.83
CA VAL A 263 -4.19 13.09 6.89
C VAL A 263 -4.28 14.62 6.94
N GLU A 264 -4.10 15.23 8.12
CA GLU A 264 -4.11 16.69 8.24
C GLU A 264 -2.89 17.34 7.58
N GLN A 265 -1.74 16.67 7.63
CA GLN A 265 -0.55 17.11 6.90
C GLN A 265 -0.80 17.00 5.39
N GLU A 266 -1.37 15.90 4.91
CA GLU A 266 -1.70 15.73 3.49
C GLU A 266 -2.73 16.76 3.02
N LYS A 267 -3.77 17.06 3.81
CA LYS A 267 -4.73 18.15 3.53
C LYS A 267 -4.03 19.49 3.33
N SER A 268 -3.02 19.80 4.13
CA SER A 268 -2.27 21.06 4.02
C SER A 268 -1.43 21.17 2.74
N LYS A 269 -1.01 20.03 2.16
CA LYS A 269 -0.28 19.95 0.89
C LYS A 269 -1.19 20.12 -0.31
N VAL A 270 -2.51 19.94 -0.14
CA VAL A 270 -3.52 20.27 -1.16
C VAL A 270 -3.73 21.79 -1.19
N SER A 271 -2.67 22.54 -1.49
CA SER A 271 -2.75 23.96 -1.87
C SER A 271 -3.00 24.09 -3.38
N GLY A 272 -3.41 25.29 -3.84
CA GLY A 272 -3.84 25.54 -5.22
C GLY A 272 -2.89 24.95 -6.29
N PRO A 273 -3.42 24.58 -7.47
CA PRO A 273 -2.77 23.66 -8.41
C PRO A 273 -1.43 24.17 -8.92
N GLU A 274 -0.37 23.35 -8.81
CA GLU A 274 0.78 23.45 -9.73
C GLU A 274 0.40 22.89 -11.11
N THR A 275 -0.30 21.74 -11.12
CA THR A 275 -0.92 21.13 -12.30
C THR A 275 -2.31 20.58 -11.95
N ARG A 276 -3.12 20.30 -12.98
CA ARG A 276 -4.43 19.65 -12.81
C ARG A 276 -4.28 18.26 -12.19
N GLU A 277 -3.31 17.50 -12.65
CA GLU A 277 -3.04 16.12 -12.27
C GLU A 277 -2.61 16.06 -10.80
N SER A 278 -1.64 16.88 -10.40
CA SER A 278 -1.17 16.98 -9.01
C SER A 278 -2.30 17.35 -8.05
N HIS A 279 -3.11 18.37 -8.40
CA HIS A 279 -4.25 18.75 -7.58
C HIS A 279 -5.27 17.62 -7.45
N THR A 280 -5.54 16.92 -8.55
CA THR A 280 -6.52 15.82 -8.55
C THR A 280 -6.03 14.62 -7.74
N ALA A 281 -4.77 14.24 -7.92
CA ALA A 281 -4.12 13.18 -7.16
C ALA A 281 -4.10 13.49 -5.66
N GLY A 282 -3.67 14.70 -5.28
CA GLY A 282 -3.62 15.14 -3.88
C GLY A 282 -5.00 15.16 -3.22
N VAL A 283 -6.01 15.69 -3.90
CA VAL A 283 -7.39 15.64 -3.39
C VAL A 283 -7.86 14.20 -3.24
N LEU A 284 -7.72 13.35 -4.25
CA LEU A 284 -8.20 11.97 -4.17
C LEU A 284 -7.43 11.14 -3.13
N SER A 285 -6.13 11.38 -2.91
CA SER A 285 -5.38 10.69 -1.86
C SER A 285 -6.05 10.88 -0.51
N VAL A 286 -6.32 12.13 -0.11
CA VAL A 286 -7.01 12.45 1.15
C VAL A 286 -8.41 11.83 1.20
N VAL A 287 -9.18 11.92 0.11
CA VAL A 287 -10.53 11.35 0.05
C VAL A 287 -10.49 9.84 0.28
N LEU A 288 -9.58 9.15 -0.40
CA LEU A 288 -9.45 7.70 -0.31
C LEU A 288 -8.94 7.27 1.06
N ASP A 289 -8.04 8.01 1.70
CA ASP A 289 -7.60 7.72 3.07
C ASP A 289 -8.78 7.76 4.05
N TYR A 290 -9.63 8.79 3.99
CA TYR A 290 -10.87 8.86 4.78
C TYR A 290 -11.82 7.70 4.46
N VAL A 291 -12.07 7.44 3.18
CA VAL A 291 -12.98 6.36 2.75
C VAL A 291 -12.49 5.00 3.24
N TYR A 292 -11.21 4.67 3.04
CA TYR A 292 -10.65 3.40 3.48
C TYR A 292 -10.52 3.33 5.00
N ALA A 293 -10.43 4.44 5.72
CA ALA A 293 -10.49 4.47 7.18
C ALA A 293 -11.91 4.30 7.77
N GLY A 294 -12.95 4.18 6.94
CA GLY A 294 -14.34 4.04 7.38
C GLY A 294 -15.08 5.37 7.57
N GLU A 295 -14.52 6.48 7.11
CA GLU A 295 -15.05 7.83 7.24
C GLU A 295 -15.49 8.43 5.88
N GLU A 296 -16.20 7.64 5.07
CA GLU A 296 -16.64 8.03 3.72
C GLU A 296 -17.27 9.43 3.66
N ARG A 297 -18.13 9.78 4.62
CA ARG A 297 -18.77 11.11 4.65
C ARG A 297 -17.74 12.24 4.76
N ALA A 298 -16.75 12.11 5.66
CA ALA A 298 -15.72 13.13 5.86
C ALA A 298 -14.84 13.27 4.60
N GLY A 299 -14.50 12.15 3.96
CA GLY A 299 -13.78 12.14 2.69
C GLY A 299 -14.52 12.93 1.60
N TRP A 300 -15.82 12.69 1.42
CA TRP A 300 -16.61 13.42 0.42
C TRP A 300 -16.87 14.88 0.78
N GLU A 301 -17.02 15.22 2.05
CA GLU A 301 -17.08 16.61 2.51
C GLU A 301 -15.79 17.37 2.16
N PHE A 302 -14.62 16.75 2.39
CA PHE A 302 -13.34 17.31 1.97
C PHE A 302 -13.25 17.45 0.45
N TYR A 303 -13.63 16.43 -0.32
CA TYR A 303 -13.67 16.49 -1.79
C TYR A 303 -14.50 17.69 -2.26
N ASP A 304 -15.68 17.87 -1.67
CA ASP A 304 -16.60 18.91 -2.09
C ASP A 304 -16.08 20.32 -1.79
N ALA A 305 -15.36 20.47 -0.67
CA ALA A 305 -14.70 21.69 -0.26
C ALA A 305 -13.41 21.98 -1.06
N ALA A 306 -12.59 20.98 -1.37
CA ALA A 306 -11.24 21.15 -1.92
C ALA A 306 -11.20 21.10 -3.45
N TYR A 307 -11.97 20.22 -4.10
CA TYR A 307 -11.91 20.04 -5.56
C TYR A 307 -12.74 21.11 -6.29
N LYS A 308 -12.08 21.97 -7.08
CA LYS A 308 -12.73 23.11 -7.79
C LYS A 308 -12.71 23.01 -9.31
N LEU A 309 -12.18 21.93 -9.87
CA LEU A 309 -12.07 21.78 -11.32
C LEU A 309 -13.42 21.44 -11.98
N PRO A 310 -13.62 21.79 -13.27
CA PRO A 310 -14.92 21.62 -13.94
C PRO A 310 -15.43 20.19 -14.03
N ASP A 311 -14.55 19.19 -13.97
CA ASP A 311 -14.93 17.77 -14.06
C ASP A 311 -15.29 17.14 -12.72
N LYS A 312 -15.49 17.94 -11.66
CA LYS A 312 -15.82 17.50 -10.29
C LYS A 312 -16.89 16.40 -10.24
N ALA A 313 -18.03 16.62 -10.88
CA ALA A 313 -19.13 15.64 -10.85
C ALA A 313 -18.76 14.32 -11.55
N ALA A 314 -18.03 14.39 -12.67
CA ALA A 314 -17.59 13.21 -13.41
C ALA A 314 -16.55 12.43 -12.61
N LEU A 315 -15.55 13.10 -12.04
CA LEU A 315 -14.52 12.48 -11.22
C LEU A 315 -15.14 11.78 -10.00
N LYS A 316 -16.00 12.45 -9.24
CA LYS A 316 -16.70 11.86 -8.09
C LYS A 316 -17.44 10.57 -8.47
N ARG A 317 -18.25 10.61 -9.53
CA ARG A 317 -18.99 9.45 -10.02
C ARG A 317 -18.06 8.29 -10.40
N ASP A 318 -16.99 8.57 -11.11
CA ASP A 318 -16.05 7.56 -11.58
C ASP A 318 -15.27 6.94 -10.40
N THR A 319 -14.87 7.76 -9.41
CA THR A 319 -14.23 7.30 -8.16
C THR A 319 -15.18 6.42 -7.34
N GLU A 320 -16.44 6.84 -7.16
CA GLU A 320 -17.44 6.01 -6.49
C GLU A 320 -17.68 4.67 -7.21
N ALA A 321 -17.67 4.67 -8.55
CA ALA A 321 -17.80 3.44 -9.32
C ALA A 321 -16.61 2.50 -9.09
N ALA A 322 -15.39 3.04 -9.06
CA ALA A 322 -14.19 2.28 -8.73
C ALA A 322 -14.25 1.70 -7.30
N LEU A 323 -14.65 2.50 -6.32
CA LEU A 323 -14.86 2.07 -4.93
C LEU A 323 -15.89 0.94 -4.82
N ARG A 324 -17.05 1.08 -5.46
CA ARG A 324 -18.10 0.03 -5.40
C ARG A 324 -17.66 -1.32 -5.99
N ALA A 325 -16.70 -1.32 -6.90
CA ALA A 325 -16.12 -2.54 -7.46
C ALA A 325 -15.03 -3.16 -6.57
N ASP A 326 -14.37 -2.34 -5.75
CA ASP A 326 -13.25 -2.74 -4.91
C ASP A 326 -13.68 -3.74 -3.79
N PRO A 327 -13.03 -4.89 -3.65
CA PRO A 327 -13.37 -5.87 -2.61
C PRO A 327 -13.16 -5.36 -1.18
N VAL A 328 -12.12 -4.57 -0.92
CA VAL A 328 -11.82 -4.03 0.42
C VAL A 328 -12.88 -3.02 0.83
N TYR A 329 -13.21 -2.07 -0.05
CA TYR A 329 -14.29 -1.10 0.15
C TYR A 329 -15.62 -1.80 0.45
N ARG A 330 -15.99 -2.82 -0.35
CA ARG A 330 -17.22 -3.59 -0.10
C ARG A 330 -17.20 -4.25 1.26
N TYR A 331 -16.06 -4.78 1.71
CA TYR A 331 -15.94 -5.36 3.05
C TYR A 331 -16.13 -4.33 4.17
N ILE A 332 -15.61 -3.11 4.01
CA ILE A 332 -15.71 -2.03 5.00
C ILE A 332 -17.17 -1.54 5.19
N TYR A 333 -17.91 -1.40 4.08
CA TYR A 333 -19.20 -0.70 4.06
C TYR A 333 -20.43 -1.59 3.85
N GLN A 334 -20.27 -2.78 3.27
CA GLN A 334 -21.41 -3.70 3.10
C GLN A 334 -21.51 -4.62 4.31
N PRO A 335 -22.72 -4.85 4.84
CA PRO A 335 -22.91 -5.86 5.87
C PRO A 335 -22.36 -7.18 5.36
N ALA A 336 -21.52 -7.84 6.17
CA ALA A 336 -21.13 -9.21 5.87
C ALA A 336 -22.41 -10.01 5.58
N PRO A 337 -22.45 -10.80 4.48
CA PRO A 337 -23.59 -11.67 4.23
C PRO A 337 -23.85 -12.46 5.50
N ARG A 338 -25.07 -12.36 6.05
CA ARG A 338 -25.46 -13.17 7.22
C ARG A 338 -25.21 -14.62 6.82
N ARG A 339 -24.21 -15.24 7.45
CA ARG A 339 -23.84 -16.64 7.21
C ARG A 339 -24.75 -17.57 7.97
#